data_AF-A0A7W5J7P7-F1
#
_entry.id   AF-A0A7W5J7P7-F1
#
_cell.length_a   1.000
_cell.length_b   1.000
_cell.length_c   1.000
_cell.angle_alpha   90.00
_cell.angle_beta   90.00
_cell.angle_gamma   90.00
#
_symmetry.space_group_name_H-M   'P 1'
#
loop_
_entity.id
_entity.type
_entity.pdbx_description
1 polymer ?
#
loop_
_entity_poly.entity_id
_entity_poly.type
_entity_poly.pdbx_seq_one_letter_code
_entity_poly.pdbx_strand_id
1 'polypeptide(L)'
;MSGRTLDDRAVRLFIALAAFFCVNAVLAEFIGVKIFALEDTLGIAPLEWNLFGQTGSLNFTVGTLLWPFVFILTDTINEFFGRRGVRFISWMAVALIVYGFVFAFLAIATAPAGWWVKAAEQQGVPDYQAAFAAIFGQGMWSIVGSIIAFLIGQLIDVAVFHRIRVATGERMVWLRATGSTAISQLVDSFVVIWIAFVLGPQKWPTSLFLAVSSVNYVYKMLAAIALIPLLYLMRYAIRRYLGEDRERQLRQEAAAD
;
A
#
# COMPACT_ATOMS: atom_id res chain seq x y z
N MET A 1 -36.68 9.33 -11.14
CA MET A 1 -35.91 9.88 -12.28
C MET A 1 -34.57 9.17 -12.29
N SER A 2 -34.29 8.35 -13.31
CA SER A 2 -33.00 7.67 -13.47
C SER A 2 -31.94 8.71 -13.87
N GLY A 3 -31.35 9.40 -12.89
CA GLY A 3 -30.17 10.24 -13.14
C GLY A 3 -29.07 9.39 -13.76
N ARG A 4 -28.32 9.93 -14.72
CA ARG A 4 -27.19 9.18 -15.30
C ARG A 4 -26.20 8.94 -14.16
N THR A 5 -25.60 7.75 -14.11
CA THR A 5 -24.71 7.33 -13.01
C THR A 5 -23.59 8.33 -12.72
N LEU A 6 -23.08 9.04 -13.74
CA LEU A 6 -22.04 10.05 -13.60
C LEU A 6 -22.53 11.45 -13.20
N ASP A 7 -23.83 11.70 -13.17
CA ASP A 7 -24.37 12.98 -12.69
C ASP A 7 -24.22 13.07 -11.16
N ASP A 8 -24.27 11.94 -10.46
CA ASP A 8 -24.04 11.86 -9.03
C ASP A 8 -22.56 12.14 -8.69
N ARG A 9 -22.36 13.17 -7.86
CA ARG A 9 -21.04 13.55 -7.33
C ARG A 9 -20.43 12.45 -6.46
N ALA A 10 -21.25 11.69 -5.73
CA ALA A 10 -20.80 10.58 -4.90
C ALA A 10 -20.20 9.45 -5.74
N VAL A 11 -20.86 9.10 -6.86
CA VAL A 11 -20.36 8.07 -7.79
C VAL A 11 -19.05 8.51 -8.43
N ARG A 12 -18.97 9.75 -8.90
CA ARG A 12 -17.71 10.30 -9.46
C ARG A 12 -16.58 10.31 -8.44
N LEU A 13 -16.87 10.68 -7.19
CA LEU A 13 -15.91 10.65 -6.11
C LEU A 13 -15.43 9.22 -5.83
N PHE A 14 -16.34 8.25 -5.74
CA PHE A 14 -15.98 6.86 -5.53
C PHE A 14 -15.06 6.34 -6.64
N ILE A 15 -15.40 6.60 -7.90
CA ILE A 15 -14.59 6.19 -9.06
C ILE A 15 -13.20 6.82 -8.97
N ALA A 16 -13.10 8.12 -8.68
CA ALA A 16 -11.81 8.79 -8.56
C ALA A 16 -10.96 8.19 -7.43
N LEU A 17 -11.52 8.05 -6.23
CA LEU A 17 -10.81 7.48 -5.08
C LEU A 17 -10.38 6.02 -5.35
N ALA A 18 -11.27 5.20 -5.92
CA ALA A 18 -10.97 3.82 -6.29
C ALA A 18 -9.88 3.72 -7.36
N ALA A 19 -9.89 4.59 -8.36
CA ALA A 19 -8.86 4.63 -9.40
C ALA A 19 -7.49 5.00 -8.82
N PHE A 20 -7.41 6.08 -8.03
CA PHE A 20 -6.17 6.46 -7.35
C PHE A 20 -5.70 5.37 -6.40
N PHE A 21 -6.60 4.74 -5.66
CA PHE A 21 -6.27 3.63 -4.77
C PHE A 21 -5.63 2.47 -5.54
N CYS A 22 -6.29 2.00 -6.61
CA CYS A 22 -5.80 0.88 -7.41
C CYS A 22 -4.46 1.20 -8.08
N VAL A 23 -4.31 2.40 -8.64
CA VAL A 23 -3.05 2.82 -9.29
C VAL A 23 -1.91 2.87 -8.27
N ASN A 24 -2.13 3.47 -7.09
CA ASN A 24 -1.10 3.52 -6.06
C ASN A 24 -0.74 2.13 -5.55
N ALA A 25 -1.73 1.26 -5.30
CA ALA A 25 -1.49 -0.12 -4.86
C ALA A 25 -0.69 -0.91 -5.89
N VAL A 26 -1.09 -0.88 -7.17
CA VAL A 26 -0.37 -1.55 -8.26
C VAL A 26 1.05 -1.00 -8.39
N LEU A 27 1.21 0.32 -8.41
CA LEU A 27 2.51 0.95 -8.56
C LEU A 27 3.45 0.62 -7.40
N ALA A 28 2.93 0.57 -6.16
CA ALA A 28 3.69 0.21 -4.96
C ALA A 28 4.32 -1.18 -5.08
N GLU A 29 3.60 -2.14 -5.65
CA GLU A 29 4.12 -3.49 -5.88
C GLU A 29 5.20 -3.51 -6.95
N PHE A 30 4.99 -2.82 -8.07
CA PHE A 30 5.93 -2.83 -9.19
C PHE A 30 7.25 -2.12 -8.88
N ILE A 31 7.21 -0.99 -8.16
CA ILE A 31 8.44 -0.27 -7.77
C ILE A 31 9.01 -0.75 -6.44
N GLY A 32 8.29 -1.63 -5.73
CA GLY A 32 8.68 -2.18 -4.43
C GLY A 32 9.98 -2.99 -4.45
N VAL A 33 10.39 -3.48 -5.62
CA VAL A 33 11.68 -4.18 -5.79
C VAL A 33 12.89 -3.25 -5.62
N LYS A 34 12.71 -1.93 -5.80
CA LYS A 34 13.78 -0.95 -5.58
C LYS A 34 13.88 -0.64 -4.09
N ILE A 35 15.08 -0.79 -3.55
CA ILE A 35 15.42 -0.38 -2.18
C ILE A 35 16.07 1.01 -2.24
N PHE A 36 15.68 1.91 -1.35
CA PHE A 36 16.33 3.21 -1.17
C PHE A 36 16.82 3.36 0.27
N ALA A 37 17.95 4.05 0.42
CA ALA A 37 18.48 4.46 1.71
C ALA A 37 17.89 5.83 2.07
N LEU A 38 17.07 5.89 3.11
CA LEU A 38 16.39 7.12 3.52
C LEU A 38 17.40 8.19 3.93
N GLU A 39 18.45 7.81 4.63
CA GLU A 39 19.47 8.72 5.15
C GLU A 39 20.25 9.40 4.03
N ASP A 40 20.77 8.60 3.09
CA ASP A 40 21.47 9.11 1.91
C ASP A 40 20.55 9.99 1.05
N THR A 41 19.28 9.60 0.91
CA THR A 41 18.29 10.38 0.13
C THR A 41 18.02 11.75 0.77
N LEU A 42 18.06 11.84 2.10
CA LEU A 42 17.82 13.08 2.85
C LEU A 42 19.12 13.84 3.15
N GLY A 43 20.30 13.28 2.83
CA GLY A 43 21.60 13.87 3.16
C GLY A 43 21.88 13.93 4.66
N ILE A 44 21.30 13.02 5.45
CA ILE A 44 21.51 12.94 6.91
C ILE A 44 22.49 11.82 7.25
N ALA A 45 23.17 11.95 8.40
CA ALA A 45 24.08 10.90 8.87
C ALA A 45 23.32 9.60 9.16
N PRO A 46 23.93 8.42 8.92
CA PRO A 46 23.34 7.15 9.29
C PRO A 46 23.01 7.10 10.79
N LEU A 47 21.79 6.70 11.10
CA LEU A 47 21.25 6.55 12.45
C LEU A 47 21.83 5.30 13.14
N GLU A 48 22.37 4.36 12.36
CA GLU A 48 22.99 3.11 12.81
C GLU A 48 22.18 2.42 13.93
N TRP A 49 20.91 2.15 13.64
CA TRP A 49 20.03 1.52 14.62
C TRP A 49 20.60 0.16 15.05
N ASN A 50 20.41 -0.22 16.32
CA ASN A 50 20.83 -1.52 16.84
C ASN A 50 19.63 -2.24 17.45
N LEU A 51 19.14 -3.27 16.74
CA LEU A 51 17.99 -4.07 17.16
C LEU A 51 18.28 -5.54 16.96
N PHE A 52 17.98 -6.36 17.97
CA PHE A 52 18.17 -7.83 17.93
C PHE A 52 19.59 -8.26 17.52
N GLY A 53 20.62 -7.48 17.86
CA GLY A 53 22.01 -7.75 17.51
C GLY A 53 22.34 -7.51 16.03
N GLN A 54 21.48 -6.79 15.30
CA GLN A 54 21.71 -6.32 13.94
C GLN A 54 21.85 -4.81 13.96
N THR A 55 22.77 -4.30 13.13
CA THR A 55 22.93 -2.87 12.88
C THR A 55 22.71 -2.57 11.41
N GLY A 56 22.18 -1.38 11.11
CA GLY A 56 21.97 -0.99 9.73
C GLY A 56 21.58 0.47 9.56
N SER A 57 21.62 0.90 8.30
CA SER A 57 20.99 2.15 7.84
C SER A 57 19.48 1.94 7.61
N LEU A 58 18.77 3.05 7.46
CA LEU A 58 17.34 3.07 7.20
C LEU A 58 17.05 2.79 5.72
N ASN A 59 17.03 1.50 5.37
CA ASN A 59 16.73 1.03 4.01
C ASN A 59 15.29 0.55 3.89
N PHE A 60 14.57 1.06 2.90
CA PHE A 60 13.18 0.69 2.66
C PHE A 60 12.92 0.41 1.18
N THR A 61 11.89 -0.37 0.90
CA THR A 61 11.38 -0.49 -0.47
C THR A 61 10.71 0.82 -0.88
N VAL A 62 10.92 1.26 -2.12
CA VAL A 62 10.28 2.48 -2.65
C VAL A 62 8.75 2.34 -2.63
N GLY A 63 8.23 1.12 -2.78
CA GLY A 63 6.79 0.84 -2.63
C GLY A 63 6.23 1.26 -1.26
N THR A 64 7.05 1.21 -0.19
CA THR A 64 6.66 1.66 1.16
C THR A 64 6.25 3.14 1.20
N LEU A 65 6.73 3.97 0.25
CA LEU A 65 6.36 5.39 0.16
C LEU A 65 4.90 5.60 -0.25
N LEU A 66 4.32 4.68 -1.01
CA LEU A 66 2.96 4.80 -1.55
C LEU A 66 1.89 4.26 -0.59
N TRP A 67 2.24 3.29 0.26
CA TRP A 67 1.32 2.67 1.21
C TRP A 67 0.59 3.67 2.13
N PRO A 68 1.25 4.69 2.70
CA PRO A 68 0.55 5.69 3.49
C PRO A 68 -0.56 6.43 2.73
N PHE A 69 -0.38 6.69 1.43
CA PHE A 69 -1.44 7.27 0.59
C PHE A 69 -2.59 6.29 0.35
N VAL A 70 -2.27 5.01 0.13
CA VAL A 70 -3.25 3.92 0.01
C VAL A 70 -4.12 3.83 1.27
N PHE A 71 -3.55 4.00 2.47
CA PHE A 71 -4.33 3.99 3.72
C PHE A 71 -5.25 5.19 3.84
N ILE A 72 -4.80 6.41 3.53
CA ILE A 72 -5.68 7.59 3.54
C ILE A 72 -6.86 7.40 2.59
N LEU A 73 -6.62 6.84 1.40
CA LEU A 73 -7.67 6.55 0.42
C LEU A 73 -8.64 5.50 0.95
N THR A 74 -8.13 4.42 1.57
CA THR A 74 -8.96 3.39 2.20
C THR A 74 -9.83 3.96 3.31
N ASP A 75 -9.25 4.74 4.23
CA ASP A 75 -9.96 5.38 5.34
C ASP A 75 -11.04 6.33 4.85
N THR A 76 -10.73 7.11 3.80
CA THR A 76 -11.68 8.01 3.16
C THR A 76 -12.83 7.21 2.55
N ILE A 77 -12.54 6.13 1.83
CA ILE A 77 -13.57 5.31 1.21
C ILE A 77 -14.42 4.60 2.27
N ASN A 78 -13.82 4.09 3.34
CA ASN A 78 -14.52 3.47 4.46
C ASN A 78 -15.50 4.45 5.12
N GLU A 79 -15.11 5.71 5.25
CA GLU A 79 -15.94 6.74 5.87
C GLU A 79 -17.17 7.11 5.03
N PHE A 80 -17.02 7.24 3.72
CA PHE A 80 -18.10 7.72 2.84
C PHE A 80 -18.87 6.61 2.13
N PHE A 81 -18.28 5.44 1.93
CA PHE A 81 -18.85 4.33 1.15
C PHE A 81 -18.87 3.00 1.93
N GLY A 82 -18.47 3.04 3.20
CA GLY A 82 -18.60 1.91 4.12
C GLY A 82 -17.69 0.73 3.80
N ARG A 83 -17.93 -0.35 4.52
CA ARG A 83 -17.14 -1.59 4.41
C ARG A 83 -17.28 -2.26 3.06
N ARG A 84 -18.45 -2.17 2.44
CA ARG A 84 -18.68 -2.74 1.10
C ARG A 84 -17.82 -2.05 0.07
N GLY A 85 -17.71 -0.71 0.14
CA GLY A 85 -16.82 0.09 -0.71
C GLY A 85 -15.36 -0.35 -0.57
N VAL A 86 -14.85 -0.41 0.67
CA VAL A 86 -13.47 -0.85 0.94
C VAL A 86 -13.23 -2.28 0.45
N ARG A 87 -14.13 -3.20 0.77
CA ARG A 87 -14.00 -4.61 0.35
C ARG A 87 -13.93 -4.72 -1.18
N PHE A 88 -14.79 -3.99 -1.89
CA PHE A 88 -14.81 -3.99 -3.34
C PHE A 88 -13.49 -3.48 -3.94
N ILE A 89 -13.02 -2.31 -3.51
CA ILE A 89 -11.76 -1.74 -4.04
C ILE A 89 -10.55 -2.62 -3.70
N SER A 90 -10.51 -3.24 -2.52
CA SER A 90 -9.39 -4.08 -2.10
C SER A 90 -9.32 -5.36 -2.94
N TRP A 91 -10.46 -6.01 -3.22
CA TRP A 91 -10.51 -7.14 -4.15
C TRP A 91 -10.16 -6.73 -5.58
N MET A 92 -10.62 -5.55 -6.02
CA MET A 92 -10.30 -5.02 -7.33
C MET A 92 -8.79 -4.72 -7.46
N ALA A 93 -8.17 -4.11 -6.45
CA ALA A 93 -6.73 -3.88 -6.43
C ALA A 93 -5.94 -5.19 -6.46
N VAL A 94 -6.32 -6.19 -5.65
CA VAL A 94 -5.68 -7.52 -5.70
C VAL A 94 -5.81 -8.14 -7.09
N ALA A 95 -6.99 -8.08 -7.71
CA ALA A 95 -7.18 -8.59 -9.06
C ALA A 95 -6.31 -7.85 -10.09
N LEU A 96 -6.20 -6.53 -10.00
CA LEU A 96 -5.37 -5.71 -10.89
C LEU A 96 -3.87 -5.93 -10.67
N ILE A 97 -3.44 -6.12 -9.43
CA ILE A 97 -2.06 -6.49 -9.09
C ILE A 97 -1.71 -7.85 -9.71
N VAL A 98 -2.55 -8.86 -9.48
CA VAL A 98 -2.38 -10.20 -10.06
C VAL A 98 -2.36 -10.12 -11.59
N TYR A 99 -3.31 -9.38 -12.18
CA TYR A 99 -3.36 -9.16 -13.63
C TYR A 99 -2.06 -8.54 -14.14
N GLY A 100 -1.59 -7.44 -13.52
CA GLY A 100 -0.36 -6.78 -13.90
C GLY A 100 0.84 -7.72 -13.87
N PHE A 101 0.97 -8.53 -12.83
CA PHE A 101 2.07 -9.48 -12.71
C PHE A 101 1.99 -10.65 -13.68
N VAL A 102 0.80 -11.18 -13.96
CA VAL A 102 0.62 -12.19 -15.02
C VAL A 102 1.18 -11.67 -16.34
N PHE A 103 0.86 -10.44 -16.72
CA PHE A 103 1.40 -9.84 -17.94
C PHE A 103 2.90 -9.51 -17.85
N ALA A 104 3.41 -9.13 -16.68
CA ALA A 104 4.85 -8.98 -16.48
C ALA A 104 5.61 -10.30 -16.69
N PHE A 105 5.07 -11.42 -16.18
CA PHE A 105 5.66 -12.74 -16.40
C PHE A 105 5.57 -13.20 -17.85
N LEU A 106 4.43 -13.00 -18.50
CA LEU A 106 4.29 -13.27 -19.93
C LEU A 106 5.30 -12.45 -20.74
N ALA A 107 5.52 -11.17 -20.39
CA ALA A 107 6.52 -10.34 -21.04
C ALA A 107 7.96 -10.89 -20.86
N ILE A 108 8.34 -11.32 -19.66
CA ILE A 108 9.64 -11.97 -19.42
C ILE A 108 9.82 -13.23 -20.27
N ALA A 109 8.76 -14.03 -20.41
CA ALA A 109 8.79 -15.30 -21.14
C ALA A 109 8.84 -15.16 -22.66
N THR A 110 8.52 -13.97 -23.20
CA THR A 110 8.63 -13.72 -24.65
C THR A 110 10.09 -13.72 -25.10
N ALA A 111 10.35 -14.26 -26.29
CA ALA A 111 11.68 -14.21 -26.88
C ALA A 111 12.05 -12.74 -27.17
N PRO A 112 13.20 -12.23 -26.69
CA PRO A 112 13.62 -10.87 -26.97
C PRO A 112 13.95 -10.72 -28.45
N ALA A 113 13.62 -9.56 -29.03
CA ALA A 113 14.12 -9.22 -30.36
C ALA A 113 15.65 -9.10 -30.33
N GLY A 114 16.33 -9.44 -31.43
CA GLY A 114 17.80 -9.43 -31.46
C GLY A 114 18.44 -8.06 -31.12
N TRP A 115 17.76 -6.97 -31.46
CA TRP A 115 18.19 -5.60 -31.11
C TRP A 115 17.86 -5.21 -29.66
N TRP A 116 16.87 -5.85 -29.03
CA TRP A 116 16.39 -5.51 -27.69
C TRP A 116 17.46 -5.73 -26.62
N VAL A 117 18.20 -6.85 -26.73
CA VAL A 117 19.25 -7.22 -25.78
C VAL A 117 20.29 -6.11 -25.62
N LYS A 118 20.61 -5.41 -26.72
CA LYS A 118 21.60 -4.32 -26.74
C LYS A 118 20.98 -2.92 -26.68
N ALA A 119 19.66 -2.80 -26.56
CA ALA A 119 18.96 -1.52 -26.66
C ALA A 119 19.41 -0.50 -25.60
N ALA A 120 19.87 -0.98 -24.43
CA ALA A 120 20.33 -0.16 -23.32
C ALA A 120 21.87 -0.22 -23.11
N GLU A 121 22.64 -0.71 -24.09
CA GLU A 121 24.09 -0.84 -23.98
C GLU A 121 24.77 0.51 -23.71
N GLN A 122 24.31 1.58 -24.37
CA GLN A 122 24.80 2.95 -24.14
C GLN A 122 24.45 3.51 -22.76
N GLN A 123 23.47 2.92 -22.07
CA GLN A 123 23.09 3.28 -20.69
C GLN A 123 23.85 2.42 -19.65
N GLY A 124 24.81 1.60 -20.10
CA GLY A 124 25.59 0.73 -19.23
C GLY A 124 24.90 -0.60 -18.89
N VAL A 125 23.87 -1.01 -19.64
CA VAL A 125 23.17 -2.29 -19.45
C VAL A 125 23.50 -3.23 -20.62
N PRO A 126 24.43 -4.19 -20.45
CA PRO A 126 24.89 -5.06 -21.54
C PRO A 126 23.83 -6.04 -22.06
N ASP A 127 22.95 -6.50 -21.18
CA ASP A 127 21.83 -7.39 -21.51
C ASP A 127 20.54 -6.82 -20.92
N TYR A 128 19.77 -6.14 -21.76
CA TYR A 128 18.53 -5.51 -21.33
C TYR A 128 17.42 -6.53 -21.01
N GLN A 129 17.44 -7.72 -21.62
CA GLN A 129 16.48 -8.77 -21.32
C GLN A 129 16.73 -9.36 -19.93
N ALA A 130 18.00 -9.64 -19.60
CA ALA A 130 18.38 -10.12 -18.29
C ALA A 130 18.03 -9.10 -17.19
N ALA A 131 18.27 -7.81 -17.44
CA ALA A 131 17.89 -6.73 -16.53
C ALA A 131 16.37 -6.67 -16.32
N PHE A 132 15.58 -6.75 -17.39
CA PHE A 132 14.12 -6.76 -17.32
C PHE A 132 13.61 -7.97 -16.51
N ALA A 133 14.13 -9.17 -16.79
CA ALA A 133 13.80 -10.38 -16.07
C ALA A 133 14.20 -10.33 -14.59
N ALA A 134 15.33 -9.70 -14.26
CA ALA A 134 15.75 -9.52 -12.87
C ALA A 134 14.81 -8.57 -12.11
N ILE A 135 14.48 -7.41 -12.69
CA ILE A 135 13.62 -6.40 -12.04
C ILE A 135 12.21 -6.95 -11.79
N PHE A 136 11.56 -7.51 -12.82
CA PHE A 136 10.19 -8.01 -12.69
C PHE A 136 10.10 -9.44 -12.13
N GLY A 137 11.17 -10.24 -12.23
CA GLY A 137 11.22 -11.61 -11.71
C GLY A 137 11.59 -11.70 -10.22
N GLN A 138 12.49 -10.85 -9.71
CA GLN A 138 12.82 -10.80 -8.28
C GLN A 138 11.61 -10.42 -7.42
N GLY A 139 10.64 -9.71 -8.00
CA GLY A 139 9.38 -9.38 -7.35
C GLY A 139 8.61 -10.60 -6.85
N MET A 140 8.73 -11.80 -7.43
CA MET A 140 7.74 -12.88 -7.23
C MET A 140 7.47 -13.23 -5.75
N TRP A 141 8.50 -13.45 -4.94
CA TRP A 141 8.32 -13.76 -3.51
C TRP A 141 7.85 -12.55 -2.70
N SER A 142 8.33 -11.35 -3.04
CA SER A 142 7.90 -10.10 -2.42
C SER A 142 6.42 -9.83 -2.72
N ILE A 143 5.97 -10.04 -3.95
CA ILE A 143 4.60 -9.82 -4.41
C ILE A 143 3.64 -10.79 -3.74
N VAL A 144 3.98 -12.09 -3.73
CA VAL A 144 3.15 -13.09 -3.03
C VAL A 144 3.06 -12.73 -1.55
N GLY A 145 4.19 -12.31 -0.95
CA GLY A 145 4.22 -11.78 0.41
C GLY A 145 3.29 -10.58 0.60
N SER A 146 3.40 -9.55 -0.25
CA SER A 146 2.59 -8.33 -0.22
C SER A 146 1.10 -8.61 -0.41
N ILE A 147 0.70 -9.45 -1.37
CA ILE A 147 -0.72 -9.76 -1.61
C ILE A 147 -1.31 -10.47 -0.38
N ILE A 148 -0.59 -11.45 0.18
CA ILE A 148 -1.05 -12.18 1.37
C ILE A 148 -1.11 -11.24 2.58
N ALA A 149 -0.06 -10.46 2.81
CA ALA A 149 0.03 -9.50 3.89
C ALA A 149 -1.07 -8.43 3.79
N PHE A 150 -1.29 -7.88 2.59
CA PHE A 150 -2.33 -6.92 2.31
C PHE A 150 -3.72 -7.52 2.58
N LEU A 151 -4.03 -8.73 2.09
CA LEU A 151 -5.31 -9.37 2.34
C LEU A 151 -5.56 -9.61 3.84
N ILE A 152 -4.57 -10.14 4.56
CA ILE A 152 -4.67 -10.36 6.00
C ILE A 152 -4.79 -9.03 6.74
N GLY A 153 -3.96 -8.05 6.39
CA GLY A 153 -3.92 -6.71 6.95
C GLY A 153 -5.26 -6.00 6.79
N GLN A 154 -5.87 -6.05 5.60
CA GLN A 154 -7.19 -5.48 5.33
C GLN A 154 -8.29 -6.13 6.18
N LEU A 155 -8.28 -7.46 6.35
CA LEU A 155 -9.25 -8.16 7.20
C LEU A 155 -9.10 -7.74 8.67
N ILE A 156 -7.86 -7.62 9.14
CA ILE A 156 -7.55 -7.17 10.50
C ILE A 156 -7.96 -5.71 10.68
N ASP A 157 -7.64 -4.85 9.72
CA ASP A 157 -7.99 -3.43 9.75
C ASP A 157 -9.50 -3.25 9.92
N VAL A 158 -10.32 -3.88 9.07
CA VAL A 158 -11.77 -3.79 9.14
C VAL A 158 -12.31 -4.32 10.47
N ALA A 159 -11.76 -5.44 10.97
CA ALA A 159 -12.18 -6.04 12.23
C ALA A 159 -11.84 -5.14 13.43
N VAL A 160 -10.63 -4.60 13.48
CA VAL A 160 -10.15 -3.70 14.54
C VAL A 160 -10.90 -2.38 14.48
N PHE A 161 -11.05 -1.78 13.29
CA PHE A 161 -11.80 -0.55 13.08
C PHE A 161 -13.22 -0.68 13.64
N HIS A 162 -13.90 -1.80 13.36
CA HIS A 162 -15.23 -2.05 13.92
C HIS A 162 -15.22 -2.13 15.44
N ARG A 163 -14.27 -2.87 16.03
CA ARG A 163 -14.18 -2.99 17.49
C ARG A 163 -13.92 -1.66 18.17
N ILE A 164 -13.01 -0.84 17.63
CA ILE A 164 -12.75 0.50 18.18
C ILE A 164 -14.00 1.37 18.02
N ARG A 165 -14.73 1.27 16.89
CA ARG A 165 -16.00 1.99 16.68
C ARG A 165 -17.06 1.65 17.73
N VAL A 166 -17.24 0.38 18.07
CA VAL A 166 -18.17 -0.03 19.14
C VAL A 166 -17.75 0.54 20.50
N ALA A 167 -16.44 0.58 20.76
CA ALA A 167 -15.91 1.06 22.05
C ALA A 167 -15.90 2.59 22.20
N THR A 168 -15.62 3.35 21.13
CA THR A 168 -15.36 4.81 21.22
C THR A 168 -16.48 5.69 20.66
N GLY A 169 -17.51 5.10 20.05
CA GLY A 169 -18.60 5.84 19.40
C GLY A 169 -18.14 6.72 18.23
N GLU A 170 -18.89 7.80 17.94
CA GLU A 170 -18.66 8.66 16.76
C GLU A 170 -17.54 9.71 16.94
N ARG A 171 -17.20 10.09 18.17
CA ARG A 171 -16.38 11.29 18.44
C ARG A 171 -14.90 11.17 18.06
N MET A 172 -14.31 9.97 18.08
CA MET A 172 -12.87 9.80 17.83
C MET A 172 -12.61 9.00 16.55
N VAL A 173 -12.87 9.62 15.40
CA VAL A 173 -12.62 9.00 14.08
C VAL A 173 -11.13 8.73 13.84
N TRP A 174 -10.25 9.65 14.24
CA TRP A 174 -8.81 9.50 14.07
C TRP A 174 -8.25 8.31 14.86
N LEU A 175 -8.71 8.11 16.10
CA LEU A 175 -8.23 7.01 16.94
C LEU A 175 -8.61 5.64 16.33
N ARG A 176 -9.77 5.58 15.67
CA ARG A 176 -10.22 4.38 14.95
C ARG A 176 -9.38 4.10 13.72
N ALA A 177 -9.21 5.11 12.87
CA ALA A 177 -8.44 5.01 11.63
C ALA A 177 -6.96 4.70 11.90
N THR A 178 -6.31 5.49 12.77
CA THR A 178 -4.91 5.30 13.11
C THR A 178 -4.68 4.04 13.94
N GLY A 179 -5.60 3.69 14.84
CA GLY A 179 -5.50 2.48 15.66
C GLY A 179 -5.66 1.19 14.86
N SER A 180 -6.61 1.14 13.91
CA SER A 180 -6.75 -0.02 13.02
C SER A 180 -5.57 -0.13 12.06
N THR A 181 -5.13 1.00 11.50
CA THR A 181 -3.92 1.07 10.65
C THR A 181 -2.69 0.58 11.41
N ALA A 182 -2.50 0.98 12.67
CA ALA A 182 -1.37 0.53 13.47
C ALA A 182 -1.30 -1.00 13.60
N ILE A 183 -2.43 -1.63 13.93
CA ILE A 183 -2.48 -3.08 14.14
C ILE A 183 -2.37 -3.83 12.80
N SER A 184 -3.05 -3.35 11.76
CA SER A 184 -2.97 -3.96 10.43
C SER A 184 -1.56 -3.84 9.83
N GLN A 185 -0.90 -2.69 9.99
CA GLN A 185 0.47 -2.47 9.52
C GLN A 185 1.50 -3.29 10.26
N LEU A 186 1.27 -3.59 11.54
CA LEU A 186 2.14 -4.48 12.29
C LEU A 186 2.13 -5.89 11.66
N VAL A 187 0.94 -6.43 11.42
CA VAL A 187 0.83 -7.76 10.81
C VAL A 187 1.34 -7.75 9.37
N ASP A 188 0.97 -6.74 8.58
CA ASP A 188 1.43 -6.58 7.21
C ASP A 188 2.97 -6.58 7.12
N SER A 189 3.63 -5.72 7.89
CA SER A 189 5.10 -5.54 7.81
C SER A 189 5.85 -6.83 8.13
N PHE A 190 5.37 -7.61 9.10
CA PHE A 190 5.99 -8.88 9.45
C PHE A 190 5.66 -9.99 8.44
N VAL A 191 4.42 -10.07 7.95
CA VAL A 191 4.03 -11.10 6.98
C VAL A 191 4.74 -10.91 5.63
N VAL A 192 4.85 -9.68 5.12
CA VAL A 192 5.58 -9.39 3.87
C VAL A 192 7.01 -9.89 3.96
N ILE A 193 7.75 -9.44 4.99
CA ILE A 193 9.18 -9.74 5.11
C ILE A 193 9.40 -11.23 5.40
N TRP A 194 8.52 -11.86 6.19
CA TRP A 194 8.58 -13.29 6.44
C TRP A 194 8.45 -14.10 5.15
N ILE A 195 7.43 -13.83 4.33
CA ILE A 195 7.22 -14.57 3.09
C ILE A 195 8.33 -14.28 2.08
N ALA A 196 8.68 -13.00 1.91
CA ALA A 196 9.64 -12.57 0.90
C ALA A 196 11.07 -13.03 1.18
N PHE A 197 11.52 -12.93 2.43
CA PHE A 197 12.94 -13.06 2.79
C PHE A 197 13.27 -14.24 3.70
N VAL A 198 12.33 -14.72 4.52
CA VAL A 198 12.54 -15.91 5.37
C VAL A 198 12.14 -17.19 4.63
N LEU A 199 10.92 -17.25 4.09
CA LEU A 199 10.47 -18.38 3.28
C LEU A 199 11.08 -18.38 1.88
N GLY A 200 11.26 -17.19 1.31
CA GLY A 200 11.90 -16.99 0.01
C GLY A 200 13.36 -17.47 -0.05
N PRO A 201 14.00 -17.29 -1.21
CA PRO A 201 15.32 -17.86 -1.50
C PRO A 201 16.44 -17.28 -0.64
N GLN A 202 16.26 -16.07 -0.07
CA GLN A 202 17.30 -15.40 0.71
C GLN A 202 17.50 -15.99 2.11
N LYS A 203 16.52 -16.74 2.66
CA LYS A 203 16.62 -17.46 3.94
C LYS A 203 17.20 -16.62 5.08
N TRP A 204 16.66 -15.43 5.30
CA TRP A 204 17.15 -14.52 6.34
C TRP A 204 17.07 -15.14 7.74
N PRO A 205 18.08 -14.88 8.60
CA PRO A 205 18.02 -15.30 9.99
C PRO A 205 16.93 -14.53 10.75
N THR A 206 16.38 -15.15 11.80
CA THR A 206 15.29 -14.57 12.60
C THR A 206 15.63 -13.20 13.18
N SER A 207 16.90 -12.97 13.57
CA SER A 207 17.36 -11.68 14.08
C SER A 207 17.21 -10.56 13.05
N LEU A 208 17.63 -10.79 11.80
CA LEU A 208 17.52 -9.83 10.70
C LEU A 208 16.06 -9.58 10.33
N PHE A 209 15.26 -10.65 10.27
CA PHE A 209 13.82 -10.56 10.04
C PHE A 209 13.13 -9.65 11.07
N LEU A 210 13.34 -9.89 12.36
CA LEU A 210 12.72 -9.11 13.44
C LEU A 210 13.18 -7.65 13.41
N ALA A 211 14.48 -7.42 13.17
CA ALA A 211 15.06 -6.09 13.11
C ALA A 211 14.47 -5.26 11.95
N VAL A 212 14.54 -5.77 10.72
CA VAL A 212 14.05 -5.06 9.53
C VAL A 212 12.54 -4.87 9.59
N SER A 213 11.78 -5.87 10.05
CA SER A 213 10.32 -5.74 10.20
C SER A 213 9.93 -4.68 11.22
N SER A 214 10.66 -4.59 12.33
CA SER A 214 10.41 -3.56 13.35
C SER A 214 10.70 -2.16 12.82
N VAL A 215 11.83 -1.98 12.13
CA VAL A 215 12.20 -0.69 11.51
C VAL A 215 11.19 -0.29 10.44
N ASN A 216 10.77 -1.22 9.58
CA ASN A 216 9.77 -0.98 8.54
C ASN A 216 8.42 -0.57 9.14
N TYR A 217 7.98 -1.28 10.19
CA TYR A 217 6.74 -0.94 10.90
C TYR A 217 6.78 0.46 11.51
N VAL A 218 7.87 0.81 12.21
CA VAL A 218 8.05 2.15 12.80
C VAL A 218 8.02 3.22 11.72
N TYR A 219 8.71 3.01 10.59
CA TYR A 219 8.66 3.93 9.46
C TYR A 219 7.23 4.16 8.95
N LYS A 220 6.49 3.08 8.68
CA LYS A 220 5.10 3.16 8.20
C LYS A 220 4.19 3.87 9.20
N MET A 221 4.39 3.62 10.50
CA MET A 221 3.62 4.27 11.56
C MET A 221 3.91 5.76 11.64
N LEU A 222 5.18 6.17 11.57
CA LEU A 222 5.57 7.58 11.53
C LEU A 222 5.00 8.27 10.29
N ALA A 223 5.04 7.63 9.12
CA ALA A 223 4.46 8.16 7.90
C ALA A 223 2.93 8.32 8.02
N ALA A 224 2.24 7.33 8.59
CA ALA A 224 0.79 7.40 8.83
C ALA A 224 0.42 8.57 9.76
N ILE A 225 1.18 8.76 10.85
CA ILE A 225 0.98 9.90 11.77
C ILE A 225 1.24 11.24 11.06
N ALA A 226 2.33 11.32 10.29
CA ALA A 226 2.68 12.53 9.54
C ALA A 226 1.61 12.94 8.51
N LEU A 227 0.82 11.98 8.04
CA LEU A 227 -0.24 12.20 7.04
C LEU A 227 -1.63 12.47 7.64
N ILE A 228 -1.78 12.46 8.97
CA ILE A 228 -3.04 12.83 9.63
C ILE A 228 -3.55 14.21 9.16
N PRO A 229 -2.73 15.28 9.03
CA PRO A 229 -3.20 16.57 8.53
C PRO A 229 -3.78 16.49 7.10
N LEU A 230 -3.17 15.67 6.24
CA LEU A 230 -3.64 15.46 4.87
C LEU A 230 -5.00 14.75 4.85
N LEU A 231 -5.21 13.79 5.75
CA LEU A 231 -6.51 13.11 5.92
C LEU A 231 -7.62 14.11 6.29
N TYR A 232 -7.37 15.06 7.19
CA TYR A 232 -8.34 16.11 7.51
C TYR A 232 -8.58 17.07 6.33
N LEU A 233 -7.53 17.41 5.57
CA LEU A 233 -7.66 18.24 4.37
C LEU A 233 -8.53 17.57 3.30
N MET A 234 -8.32 16.28 3.05
CA MET A 234 -9.13 15.49 2.12
C MET A 234 -10.60 15.44 2.54
N ARG A 235 -10.88 15.24 3.84
CA ARG A 235 -12.24 15.28 4.38
C ARG A 235 -12.91 16.63 4.14
N TYR A 236 -12.19 17.72 4.39
CA TYR A 236 -12.71 19.07 4.16
C TYR A 236 -13.02 19.30 2.67
N ALA A 237 -12.13 18.89 1.78
CA ALA A 237 -12.33 19.00 0.33
C ALA A 237 -13.54 18.19 -0.16
N ILE A 238 -13.68 16.95 0.33
CA ILE A 238 -14.80 16.05 -0.01
C ILE A 238 -16.13 16.62 0.47
N ARG A 239 -16.19 17.12 1.71
CA ARG A 239 -17.38 17.80 2.26
C ARG A 239 -17.80 18.98 1.38
N ARG A 240 -16.84 19.81 0.96
CA ARG A 240 -17.11 20.94 0.06
C ARG A 240 -17.61 20.48 -1.32
N TYR A 241 -17.12 19.35 -1.82
CA TYR A 241 -17.51 18.81 -3.13
C TYR A 241 -18.92 18.19 -3.13
N LEU A 242 -19.24 17.39 -2.10
CA LEU A 242 -20.51 16.67 -1.97
C LEU A 242 -21.66 17.56 -1.46
N GLY A 243 -21.37 18.55 -0.63
CA GLY A 243 -22.37 19.30 0.13
C GLY A 243 -22.79 18.58 1.42
N GLU A 244 -23.27 19.33 2.41
CA GLU A 244 -23.50 18.80 3.77
C GLU A 244 -24.54 17.69 3.84
N ASP A 245 -25.66 17.83 3.11
CA ASP A 245 -26.74 16.86 3.14
C ASP A 245 -26.32 15.52 2.54
N ARG A 246 -25.61 15.56 1.40
CA ARG A 246 -25.14 14.35 0.71
C ARG A 246 -24.02 13.66 1.49
N GLU A 247 -23.12 14.42 2.11
CA GLU A 247 -22.11 13.88 3.03
C GLU A 247 -22.77 13.14 4.20
N ARG A 248 -23.74 13.78 4.87
CA ARG A 248 -24.42 13.18 6.03
C ARG A 248 -25.12 11.89 5.64
N GLN A 249 -25.82 11.89 4.50
CA GLN A 249 -26.47 10.71 3.98
C GLN A 249 -25.47 9.57 3.76
N LEU A 250 -24.39 9.81 3.01
CA LEU A 250 -23.38 8.80 2.71
C LEU A 250 -22.72 8.24 3.97
N ARG A 251 -22.39 9.10 4.94
CA ARG A 251 -21.81 8.67 6.21
C ARG A 251 -22.78 7.84 7.04
N GLN A 252 -24.08 8.15 7.03
CA GLN A 252 -25.10 7.35 7.71
C GLN A 252 -25.27 5.97 7.04
N GLU A 253 -25.29 5.93 5.72
CA GLU A 253 -25.34 4.67 4.95
C GLU A 253 -24.10 3.82 5.21
N ALA A 254 -22.90 4.40 5.12
CA ALA A 254 -21.63 3.75 5.45
C ALA A 254 -21.56 3.29 6.92
N ALA A 255 -22.18 4.04 7.81
CA ALA A 255 -22.26 3.71 9.23
C ALA A 255 -23.14 2.48 9.50
N ALA A 256 -24.13 2.19 8.66
CA ALA A 256 -25.06 1.08 8.81
C ALA A 256 -24.53 -0.26 8.23
N ASP A 257 -23.42 -0.22 7.49
CA ASP A 257 -22.67 -1.38 6.93
C ASP A 257 -21.74 -2.09 7.94
#